data_AF-A0A7R9HWF2-F1
#
_entry.id   AF-A0A7R9HWF2-F1
#
_cell.length_a   1.000
_cell.length_b   1.000
_cell.length_c   1.000
_cell.angle_alpha   90.00
_cell.angle_beta   90.00
_cell.angle_gamma   90.00
#
_symmetry.space_group_name_H-M   'P 1'
#
loop_
_entity.id
_entity.type
_entity.pdbx_description
1 polymer ?
#
loop_
_entity_poly.entity_id
_entity_poly.type
_entity_poly.pdbx_seq_one_letter_code
_entity_poly.pdbx_strand_id
1 'polypeptide(L)'
;MVRAKPYHDGEDLLPMCYRCSTYNPLMTSAANCCTNCRQPFVHSFVSFEILPLVEFQLEPGISDEDAMRLIEAPAPVTTEDPGWSQSAGDNFEALRLDEQISDPFTARLLSLQSEDEEEFVPVIVNRPTLQAMDPGSVLVCQQPPPLGYQFYRNLLPDLQITLCPSCNKIFHVDDFEMQVLQKGHCPFCRSESNTFKDMSED
;
A
#
# COMPACT_ATOMS: atom_id res chain seq x y z
N MET A 1 -30.32 -26.37 -26.38
CA MET A 1 -30.03 -25.11 -25.64
C MET A 1 -28.55 -25.12 -25.31
N VAL A 2 -27.72 -24.46 -26.12
CA VAL A 2 -26.27 -24.45 -25.92
C VAL A 2 -25.97 -23.47 -24.79
N ARG A 3 -25.68 -23.98 -23.59
CA ARG A 3 -25.06 -23.20 -22.52
C ARG A 3 -23.58 -23.05 -22.89
N ALA A 4 -23.25 -22.01 -23.64
CA ALA A 4 -21.86 -21.57 -23.72
C ALA A 4 -21.43 -21.23 -22.29
N LYS A 5 -20.27 -21.74 -21.84
CA LYS A 5 -19.64 -21.20 -20.64
C LYS A 5 -19.49 -19.70 -20.85
N PRO A 6 -19.91 -18.85 -19.89
CA PRO A 6 -19.57 -17.44 -19.96
C PRO A 6 -18.06 -17.33 -20.15
N TYR A 7 -17.65 -16.53 -21.12
CA TYR A 7 -16.25 -16.32 -21.42
C TYR A 7 -15.60 -15.65 -20.20
N HIS A 8 -14.55 -16.27 -19.68
CA HIS A 8 -13.75 -15.76 -18.58
C HIS A 8 -12.35 -15.52 -19.14
N ASP A 9 -11.85 -14.29 -19.00
CA ASP A 9 -10.45 -13.98 -19.27
C ASP A 9 -9.54 -14.78 -18.33
N GLY A 10 -8.30 -15.03 -18.76
CA GLY A 10 -7.30 -15.68 -17.91
C GLY A 10 -6.97 -14.82 -16.68
N GLU A 11 -6.74 -15.46 -15.53
CA GLU A 11 -6.49 -14.77 -14.26
C GLU A 11 -5.30 -13.80 -14.33
N ASP A 12 -4.27 -14.13 -15.13
CA ASP A 12 -3.09 -13.30 -15.35
C ASP A 12 -3.37 -11.98 -16.10
N LEU A 13 -4.52 -11.89 -16.77
CA LEU A 13 -4.95 -10.68 -17.51
C LEU A 13 -5.83 -9.78 -16.65
N LEU A 14 -6.25 -10.25 -15.47
CA LEU A 14 -7.21 -9.55 -14.63
C LEU A 14 -6.50 -8.74 -13.54
N PRO A 15 -6.92 -7.50 -13.29
CA PRO A 15 -6.41 -6.71 -12.18
C PRO A 15 -6.71 -7.35 -10.82
N MET A 16 -5.66 -7.69 -10.09
CA MET A 16 -5.77 -8.17 -8.72
C MET A 16 -5.97 -7.01 -7.73
N CYS A 17 -6.90 -7.15 -6.80
CA CYS A 17 -7.01 -6.23 -5.68
C CYS A 17 -6.04 -6.62 -4.57
N TYR A 18 -5.09 -5.74 -4.23
CA TYR A 18 -4.13 -5.97 -3.16
C TYR A 18 -4.74 -5.98 -1.75
N ARG A 19 -6.00 -5.54 -1.59
CA ARG A 19 -6.71 -5.61 -0.31
C ARG A 19 -7.33 -6.97 -0.03
N CYS A 20 -7.97 -7.60 -1.02
CA CYS A 20 -8.72 -8.86 -0.84
C CYS A 20 -8.24 -10.01 -1.74
N SER A 21 -7.12 -9.82 -2.44
CA SER A 21 -6.52 -10.77 -3.37
C SER A 21 -7.49 -11.34 -4.42
N THR A 22 -8.57 -10.60 -4.71
CA THR A 22 -9.58 -10.98 -5.70
C THR A 22 -9.20 -10.41 -7.06
N TYR A 23 -9.24 -11.23 -8.10
CA TYR A 23 -9.10 -10.79 -9.49
C TYR A 23 -10.39 -10.14 -9.98
N ASN A 24 -10.28 -8.93 -10.52
CA ASN A 24 -11.44 -8.13 -10.90
C ASN A 24 -11.64 -8.18 -12.42
N PRO A 25 -12.87 -8.42 -12.90
CA PRO A 25 -13.15 -8.37 -14.33
C PRO A 25 -12.98 -6.94 -14.85
N LEU A 26 -12.42 -6.79 -16.06
CA LEU A 26 -12.16 -5.49 -16.69
C LEU A 26 -13.43 -4.67 -17.00
N MET A 27 -14.55 -5.37 -17.16
CA MET A 27 -15.86 -4.77 -17.48
C MET A 27 -16.74 -4.77 -16.23
N THR A 28 -16.54 -3.79 -15.37
CA THR A 28 -17.41 -3.54 -14.21
C THR A 28 -18.15 -2.22 -14.33
N SER A 29 -19.39 -2.21 -13.82
CA SER A 29 -20.24 -1.03 -13.77
C SER A 29 -19.72 0.06 -12.83
N ALA A 30 -18.88 -0.31 -11.85
CA ALA A 30 -18.16 0.62 -11.00
C ALA A 30 -16.75 0.85 -11.56
N ALA A 31 -16.42 2.12 -11.85
CA ALA A 31 -15.13 2.50 -12.41
C ALA A 31 -14.06 2.51 -11.32
N ASN A 32 -12.91 1.87 -11.60
CA ASN A 32 -11.69 1.90 -10.79
C ASN A 32 -11.83 1.45 -9.32
N CYS A 33 -12.68 0.46 -9.03
CA CYS A 33 -12.72 -0.15 -7.70
C CYS A 33 -12.87 -1.67 -7.77
N CYS A 34 -12.47 -2.35 -6.70
CA CYS A 34 -12.66 -3.79 -6.58
C CYS A 34 -14.14 -4.17 -6.53
N THR A 35 -14.53 -5.27 -7.16
CA THR A 35 -15.92 -5.78 -7.11
C THR A 35 -16.29 -6.40 -5.78
N ASN A 36 -15.29 -6.91 -5.04
CA ASN A 36 -15.48 -7.59 -3.76
C ASN A 36 -15.46 -6.57 -2.60
N CYS A 37 -14.31 -5.91 -2.38
CA CYS A 37 -14.15 -5.01 -1.24
C CYS A 37 -14.41 -3.52 -1.55
N ARG A 38 -14.73 -3.17 -2.81
CA ARG A 38 -14.91 -1.78 -3.30
C ARG A 38 -13.73 -0.83 -3.03
N GLN A 39 -12.55 -1.37 -2.73
CA GLN A 39 -11.32 -0.58 -2.62
C GLN A 39 -11.06 0.14 -3.95
N PRO A 40 -10.85 1.48 -3.93
CA PRO A 40 -10.43 2.20 -5.12
C PRO A 40 -9.03 1.75 -5.55
N PHE A 41 -8.84 1.50 -6.83
CA PHE A 41 -7.53 1.18 -7.38
C PHE A 41 -6.69 2.43 -7.54
N VAL A 42 -5.49 2.38 -6.98
CA VAL A 42 -4.47 3.41 -7.18
C VAL A 42 -3.60 2.96 -8.33
N HIS A 43 -3.54 3.77 -9.39
CA HIS A 43 -2.75 3.45 -10.58
C HIS A 43 -1.47 4.28 -10.62
N SER A 44 -0.40 3.68 -11.15
CA SER A 44 0.80 4.42 -11.55
C SER A 44 0.45 5.40 -12.66
N PHE A 45 0.84 6.67 -12.52
CA PHE A 45 0.55 7.70 -13.52
C PHE A 45 1.41 7.61 -14.79
N VAL A 46 2.29 6.61 -14.89
CA VAL A 46 3.10 6.33 -16.09
C VAL A 46 2.68 5.02 -16.75
N SER A 47 2.75 3.90 -16.02
CA SER A 47 2.43 2.57 -16.56
C SER A 47 0.93 2.25 -16.55
N PHE A 48 0.11 2.99 -15.79
CA PHE A 48 -1.29 2.69 -15.51
C PHE A 48 -1.53 1.34 -14.81
N GLU A 49 -0.48 0.70 -14.31
CA GLU A 49 -0.57 -0.52 -13.51
C GLU A 49 -1.13 -0.21 -12.12
N ILE A 50 -1.82 -1.18 -11.54
CA ILE A 50 -2.39 -1.05 -10.19
C ILE A 50 -1.25 -1.21 -9.18
N LEU A 51 -1.11 -0.20 -8.33
CA LEU A 51 -0.15 -0.16 -7.27
C LEU A 51 -0.66 -0.93 -6.04
N PRO A 52 0.22 -1.65 -5.31
CA PRO A 52 -0.07 -2.32 -4.04
C PRO A 52 -0.29 -1.34 -2.88
N LEU A 53 -1.07 -0.28 -3.11
CA LEU A 53 -1.37 0.76 -2.13
C LEU A 53 -2.79 0.63 -1.61
N VAL A 54 -2.91 0.70 -0.29
CA VAL A 54 -4.19 0.82 0.42
C VAL A 54 -4.26 2.15 1.14
N GLU A 55 -5.28 2.94 0.81
CA GLU A 55 -5.60 4.16 1.54
C GLU A 55 -6.14 3.82 2.93
N PHE A 56 -5.68 4.56 3.93
CA PHE A 56 -6.18 4.46 5.29
C PHE A 56 -6.47 5.83 5.89
N GLN A 57 -7.40 5.85 6.82
CA GLN A 57 -7.78 7.05 7.57
C GLN A 57 -7.24 6.96 8.99
N LEU A 58 -6.89 8.12 9.55
CA LEU A 58 -6.45 8.23 10.93
C LEU A 58 -7.64 8.16 11.89
N GLU A 59 -7.42 7.56 13.06
CA GLU A 59 -8.39 7.58 14.16
C GLU A 59 -8.70 9.05 14.59
N PRO A 60 -9.98 9.40 14.86
CA PRO A 60 -10.35 10.75 15.25
C PRO A 60 -9.61 11.17 16.53
N GLY A 61 -8.81 12.23 16.44
CA GLY A 61 -7.97 12.73 17.54
C GLY A 61 -6.46 12.64 17.27
N ILE A 62 -6.04 12.20 16.08
CA ILE A 62 -4.66 12.31 15.59
C ILE A 62 -4.61 13.45 14.56
N SER A 63 -3.70 14.41 14.72
CA SER A 63 -3.45 15.42 13.69
C SER A 63 -2.55 14.85 12.59
N ASP A 64 -2.63 15.40 11.39
CA ASP A 64 -1.78 14.96 10.27
C ASP A 64 -0.28 15.05 10.59
N GLU A 65 0.12 16.10 11.33
CA GLU A 65 1.49 16.29 11.82
C GLU A 65 1.89 15.26 12.87
N ASP A 66 1.00 14.94 13.81
CA ASP A 66 1.26 13.90 14.82
C ASP A 66 1.40 12.53 14.16
N ALA A 67 0.58 12.23 13.14
CA ALA A 67 0.68 10.99 12.39
C ALA A 67 2.03 10.87 11.66
N MET A 68 2.49 11.95 11.02
CA MET A 68 3.80 11.97 10.36
C MET A 68 4.94 11.70 11.35
N ARG A 69 4.91 12.34 12.53
CA ARG A 69 5.90 12.09 13.60
C ARG A 69 5.85 10.66 14.14
N LEU A 70 4.66 10.07 14.25
CA LEU A 70 4.49 8.70 14.73
C LEU A 70 5.03 7.67 13.73
N ILE A 71 4.95 7.95 12.43
CA ILE A 71 5.48 7.11 11.36
C ILE A 71 7.01 7.23 11.28
N GLU A 72 7.55 8.44 11.44
CA GLU A 72 9.01 8.67 11.44
C GLU A 72 9.70 8.19 12.73
N ALA A 73 8.95 8.11 13.83
CA ALA A 73 9.48 7.60 15.08
C ALA A 73 9.87 6.12 14.92
N PRO A 74 11.10 5.73 15.30
CA PRO A 74 11.49 4.32 15.25
C PRO A 74 10.53 3.50 16.11
N ALA A 75 10.06 2.37 15.57
CA ALA A 75 9.23 1.44 16.31
C ALA A 75 9.92 1.10 17.64
N PRO A 76 9.19 1.05 18.76
CA PRO A 76 9.78 0.71 20.04
C PRO A 76 10.37 -0.68 19.90
N VAL A 77 11.70 -0.77 20.03
CA VAL A 77 12.43 -2.03 20.01
C VAL A 77 12.00 -2.81 21.24
N THR A 78 10.92 -3.60 21.13
CA THR A 78 10.67 -4.66 22.09
C THR A 78 11.81 -5.64 21.91
N THR A 79 12.71 -5.65 22.89
CA THR A 79 13.75 -6.65 23.08
C THR A 79 13.11 -8.00 23.37
N GLU A 80 12.47 -8.57 22.38
CA GLU A 80 12.03 -9.96 22.35
C GLU A 80 12.36 -10.44 20.96
N ASP A 81 13.49 -11.16 20.88
CA ASP A 81 13.98 -11.83 19.69
C ASP A 81 12.82 -12.49 18.94
N PRO A 82 12.68 -12.28 17.61
CA PRO A 82 11.66 -12.97 16.84
C PRO A 82 11.94 -14.50 16.85
N GLY A 83 11.31 -15.18 17.79
CA GLY A 83 10.57 -16.42 17.55
C GLY A 83 11.34 -17.60 16.94
N TRP A 84 12.61 -17.83 17.29
CA TRP A 84 13.19 -19.16 17.10
C TRP A 84 12.78 -20.07 18.27
N SER A 85 11.64 -20.76 18.13
CA SER A 85 11.27 -21.83 19.06
C SER A 85 11.69 -23.19 18.48
N GLN A 86 12.79 -23.73 19.01
CA GLN A 86 13.24 -25.08 18.65
C GLN A 86 12.55 -26.07 19.58
N SER A 87 11.67 -26.91 19.03
CA SER A 87 11.09 -28.03 19.77
C SER A 87 11.85 -29.31 19.42
N ALA A 88 12.71 -29.76 20.33
CA ALA A 88 13.41 -31.03 20.21
C ALA A 88 12.51 -32.15 20.74
N GLY A 89 11.87 -32.90 19.84
CA GLY A 89 11.30 -34.21 20.16
C GLY A 89 12.37 -35.30 19.96
N ASP A 90 12.37 -36.33 20.79
CA ASP A 90 13.37 -37.43 20.89
C ASP A 90 13.70 -38.19 19.58
N ASN A 91 13.06 -37.86 18.45
CA ASN A 91 13.37 -38.46 17.14
C ASN A 91 13.08 -37.54 15.92
N PHE A 92 12.81 -36.24 16.11
CA PHE A 92 12.77 -35.30 14.98
C PHE A 92 13.06 -33.87 15.40
N GLU A 93 13.85 -33.18 14.59
CA GLU A 93 14.02 -31.73 14.66
C GLU A 93 13.07 -31.10 13.63
N ALA A 94 12.10 -30.31 14.08
CA ALA A 94 11.32 -29.45 13.20
C ALA A 94 11.63 -27.99 13.47
N LEU A 95 12.07 -27.32 12.42
CA LEU A 95 12.08 -25.86 12.34
C LEU A 95 10.65 -25.42 12.03
N ARG A 96 9.96 -24.87 13.03
CA ARG A 96 8.72 -24.10 12.81
C ARG A 96 9.13 -22.65 12.63
N LEU A 97 8.97 -22.14 11.41
CA LEU A 97 8.89 -20.71 11.18
C LEU A 97 7.44 -20.32 11.43
N ASP A 98 7.15 -19.82 12.63
CA ASP A 98 5.88 -19.13 12.84
C ASP A 98 5.98 -17.81 12.07
N GLU A 99 5.37 -17.75 10.88
CA GLU A 99 5.12 -16.50 10.15
C GLU A 99 4.13 -15.63 10.96
N GLN A 100 4.53 -15.16 12.14
CA GLN A 100 3.91 -14.01 12.81
C GLN A 100 4.44 -12.72 12.16
N ILE A 101 4.32 -12.61 10.84
CA ILE A 101 4.45 -11.34 10.11
C ILE A 101 3.05 -10.88 9.69
N SER A 102 2.05 -11.03 10.56
CA SER A 102 0.80 -10.33 10.36
C SER A 102 0.96 -8.97 11.00
N ASP A 103 1.50 -8.03 10.22
CA ASP A 103 1.56 -6.63 10.63
C ASP A 103 0.20 -6.22 11.21
N PRO A 104 0.15 -5.43 12.31
CA PRO A 104 -1.11 -5.03 12.94
C PRO A 104 -2.09 -4.36 11.95
N PHE A 105 -1.54 -3.74 10.90
CA PHE A 105 -2.30 -3.19 9.77
C PHE A 105 -2.93 -4.28 8.90
N THR A 106 -2.17 -5.30 8.49
CA THR A 106 -2.65 -6.44 7.69
C THR A 106 -3.68 -7.27 8.45
N ALA A 107 -3.51 -7.45 9.76
CA ALA A 107 -4.51 -8.12 10.61
C ALA A 107 -5.86 -7.36 10.62
N ARG A 108 -5.83 -6.03 10.69
CA ARG A 108 -7.04 -5.19 10.56
C ARG A 108 -7.63 -5.26 9.16
N LEU A 109 -6.79 -5.30 8.12
CA LEU A 109 -7.22 -5.42 6.74
C LEU A 109 -8.00 -6.71 6.50
N LEU A 110 -7.46 -7.84 6.98
CA LEU A 110 -8.09 -9.18 6.92
C LEU A 110 -9.40 -9.23 7.71
N SER A 111 -9.46 -8.56 8.86
CA SER A 111 -10.68 -8.49 9.67
C SER A 111 -11.84 -7.78 8.96
N LEU A 112 -11.53 -6.87 8.04
CA LEU A 112 -12.50 -6.12 7.24
C LEU A 112 -12.88 -6.83 5.92
N GLN A 113 -12.37 -8.04 5.67
CA GLN A 113 -12.72 -8.84 4.48
C GLN A 113 -14.00 -9.69 4.68
N SER A 114 -14.69 -9.59 5.81
CA SER A 114 -15.94 -10.32 6.05
C SER A 114 -17.02 -9.98 5.02
N GLU A 115 -17.66 -11.01 4.48
CA GLU A 115 -18.30 -11.10 3.16
C GLU A 115 -19.62 -10.31 2.96
N ASP A 116 -20.00 -9.40 3.87
CA ASP A 116 -21.39 -8.91 3.98
C ASP A 116 -21.59 -7.38 3.83
N GLU A 117 -20.61 -6.61 3.35
CA GLU A 117 -20.75 -5.15 3.24
C GLU A 117 -20.83 -4.66 1.78
N GLU A 118 -22.03 -4.19 1.40
CA GLU A 118 -22.28 -3.52 0.13
C GLU A 118 -21.65 -2.12 0.03
N GLU A 119 -20.90 -1.69 1.06
CA GLU A 119 -20.32 -0.35 1.16
C GLU A 119 -18.81 -0.42 1.40
N PHE A 120 -18.08 0.56 0.84
CA PHE A 120 -16.64 0.67 1.04
C PHE A 120 -16.34 1.18 2.45
N VAL A 121 -15.68 0.36 3.28
CA VAL A 121 -15.19 0.77 4.59
C VAL A 121 -13.69 1.08 4.53
N PRO A 122 -13.27 2.33 4.78
CA PRO A 122 -11.87 2.71 4.85
C PRO A 122 -11.19 2.08 6.08
N VAL A 123 -9.92 1.74 5.97
CA VAL A 123 -9.14 1.19 7.08
C VAL A 123 -8.82 2.32 8.06
N ILE A 124 -9.31 2.22 9.30
CA ILE A 124 -9.00 3.19 10.37
C ILE A 124 -7.78 2.71 11.14
N VAL A 125 -6.76 3.55 11.24
CA VAL A 125 -5.48 3.23 11.87
C VAL A 125 -5.30 4.03 13.16
N ASN A 126 -4.96 3.31 14.23
CA ASN A 126 -4.73 3.89 15.54
C ASN A 126 -3.24 4.25 15.72
N ARG A 127 -2.95 5.11 16.71
CA ARG A 127 -1.58 5.51 17.09
C ARG A 127 -0.56 4.35 17.21
N PRO A 128 -0.84 3.23 17.91
CA PRO A 128 0.13 2.13 18.01
C PRO A 128 0.38 1.43 16.68
N THR A 129 -0.63 1.36 15.81
CA THR A 129 -0.46 0.78 14.48
C THR A 129 0.39 1.69 13.57
N LEU A 130 0.25 3.02 13.69
CA LEU A 130 1.13 3.97 12.99
C LEU A 130 2.60 3.80 13.41
N GLN A 131 2.84 3.60 14.70
CA GLN A 131 4.20 3.46 15.24
C GLN A 131 4.83 2.09 14.93
N ALA A 132 4.02 1.04 14.77
CA ALA A 132 4.48 -0.28 14.37
C ALA A 132 4.74 -0.40 12.85
N MET A 133 4.29 0.57 12.06
CA MET A 133 4.42 0.57 10.61
C MET A 133 5.78 1.12 10.18
N ASP A 134 6.43 0.46 9.20
CA ASP A 134 7.68 0.99 8.65
C ASP A 134 7.46 2.31 7.89
N PRO A 135 8.27 3.35 8.16
CA PRO A 135 8.15 4.62 7.47
C PRO A 135 8.34 4.51 5.96
N GLY A 136 9.22 3.61 5.49
CA GLY A 136 9.51 3.43 4.07
C GLY A 136 8.37 2.82 3.24
N SER A 137 7.35 2.26 3.88
CA SER A 137 6.18 1.69 3.19
C SER A 137 4.92 2.53 3.39
N VAL A 138 5.01 3.67 4.06
CA VAL A 138 3.89 4.63 4.15
C VAL A 138 4.16 5.81 3.23
N LEU A 139 3.20 6.14 2.39
CA LEU A 139 3.22 7.29 1.50
C LEU A 139 2.24 8.34 2.03
N VAL A 140 2.72 9.57 2.15
CA VAL A 140 1.93 10.69 2.66
C VAL A 140 1.78 11.76 1.58
N CYS A 141 0.55 11.95 1.11
CA CYS A 141 0.20 12.99 0.16
C CYS A 141 -0.21 14.25 0.91
N GLN A 142 0.71 15.23 0.98
CA GLN A 142 0.44 16.53 1.59
C GLN A 142 -0.40 17.38 0.64
N GLN A 143 -1.72 17.40 0.84
CA GLN A 143 -2.62 18.23 0.04
C GLN A 143 -2.63 19.68 0.55
N PRO A 144 -2.81 20.68 -0.33
CA PRO A 144 -2.91 22.06 0.10
C PRO A 144 -4.22 22.29 0.90
N PRO A 145 -4.22 23.21 1.88
CA PRO A 145 -5.42 23.56 2.63
C PRO A 145 -6.55 24.00 1.68
N PRO A 146 -7.82 23.61 1.90
CA PRO A 146 -8.40 23.03 3.13
C PRO A 146 -8.48 21.49 3.15
N LEU A 147 -7.81 20.79 2.22
CA LEU A 147 -7.83 19.33 2.17
C LEU A 147 -6.86 18.74 3.19
N GLY A 148 -7.28 17.68 3.89
CA GLY A 148 -6.42 16.93 4.81
C GLY A 148 -5.41 16.06 4.08
N TYR A 149 -4.41 15.55 4.80
CA TYR A 149 -3.41 14.65 4.20
C TYR A 149 -4.01 13.29 3.88
N GLN A 150 -3.58 12.69 2.78
CA GLN A 150 -3.96 11.33 2.42
C GLN A 150 -2.81 10.38 2.72
N PHE A 151 -3.13 9.26 3.36
CA PHE A 151 -2.15 8.27 3.78
C PHE A 151 -2.39 6.96 3.03
N TYR A 152 -1.32 6.42 2.46
CA TYR A 152 -1.33 5.14 1.76
C TYR A 152 -0.27 4.22 2.36
N ARG A 153 -0.62 2.94 2.53
CA ARG A 153 0.33 1.89 2.91
C ARG A 153 0.66 1.04 1.68
N ASN A 154 1.93 0.86 1.39
CA ASN A 154 2.45 -0.12 0.46
C ASN A 154 2.45 -1.50 1.12
N LEU A 155 1.71 -2.43 0.53
CA LEU A 155 1.60 -3.81 0.98
C LEU A 155 2.71 -4.71 0.42
N LEU A 156 3.42 -4.26 -0.63
CA LEU A 156 4.52 -5.02 -1.25
C LEU A 156 5.77 -4.15 -1.30
N PRO A 157 6.67 -4.24 -0.31
CA PRO A 157 7.89 -3.44 -0.26
C PRO A 157 8.84 -3.72 -1.44
N ASP A 158 8.76 -4.91 -2.06
CA ASP A 158 9.52 -5.25 -3.27
C ASP A 158 9.20 -4.33 -4.45
N LEU A 159 7.96 -3.82 -4.51
CA LEU A 159 7.53 -2.85 -5.50
C LEU A 159 7.72 -1.45 -4.91
N GLN A 160 8.81 -0.80 -5.30
CA GLN A 160 9.12 0.54 -4.83
C GLN A 160 8.23 1.59 -5.52
N ILE A 161 7.62 2.45 -4.70
CA ILE A 161 6.63 3.42 -5.15
C ILE A 161 7.02 4.79 -4.58
N THR A 162 6.86 5.83 -5.39
CA THR A 162 7.21 7.21 -5.03
C THR A 162 6.12 8.20 -5.40
N LEU A 163 6.16 9.36 -4.74
CA LEU A 163 5.28 10.50 -4.95
C LEU A 163 6.05 11.64 -5.62
N CYS A 164 5.44 12.29 -6.61
CA CYS A 164 6.00 13.53 -7.11
C CYS A 164 5.78 14.66 -6.09
N PRO A 165 6.83 15.38 -5.65
CA PRO A 165 6.73 16.40 -4.60
C PRO A 165 5.90 17.63 -5.01
N SER A 166 5.68 17.84 -6.31
CA SER A 166 4.91 18.99 -6.80
C SER A 166 3.43 18.69 -7.04
N CYS A 167 3.08 17.46 -7.41
CA CYS A 167 1.71 17.12 -7.81
C CYS A 167 1.08 15.96 -7.00
N ASN A 168 1.82 15.37 -6.07
CA ASN A 168 1.41 14.24 -5.24
C ASN A 168 0.84 13.06 -6.06
N LYS A 169 1.26 12.92 -7.32
CA LYS A 169 0.93 11.76 -8.15
C LYS A 169 1.88 10.62 -7.81
N ILE A 170 1.35 9.41 -7.90
CA ILE A 170 2.01 8.20 -7.45
C ILE A 170 2.56 7.44 -8.67
N PHE A 171 3.77 6.93 -8.55
CA PHE A 171 4.50 6.26 -9.63
C PHE A 171 5.30 5.10 -9.07
N HIS A 172 5.62 4.11 -9.90
CA HIS A 172 6.77 3.26 -9.63
C HIS A 172 8.06 4.09 -9.66
N VAL A 173 8.99 3.79 -8.75
CA VAL A 173 10.28 4.49 -8.68
C VAL A 173 11.02 4.41 -10.00
N ASP A 174 11.20 3.20 -10.54
CA ASP A 174 11.93 2.96 -11.78
C ASP A 174 11.36 3.73 -12.97
N ASP A 175 10.03 3.73 -13.12
CA ASP A 175 9.33 4.46 -14.18
C ASP A 175 9.51 5.98 -14.03
N PHE A 176 9.35 6.49 -12.81
CA PHE A 176 9.47 7.92 -12.53
C PHE A 176 10.89 8.42 -12.79
N GLU A 177 11.89 7.73 -12.26
CA GLU A 177 13.30 8.06 -12.46
C GLU A 177 13.68 7.99 -13.93
N MET A 178 13.25 6.96 -14.65
CA MET A 178 13.50 6.84 -16.08
C MET A 178 12.89 8.00 -16.87
N GLN A 179 11.63 8.37 -16.58
CA GLN A 179 10.98 9.51 -17.24
C GLN A 179 11.66 10.84 -16.92
N VAL A 180 12.10 11.03 -15.68
CA VAL A 180 12.84 12.22 -15.25
C VAL A 180 14.22 12.27 -15.91
N LEU A 181 14.94 11.16 -16.02
CA LEU A 181 16.24 11.11 -16.71
C LEU A 181 16.11 11.39 -18.21
N GLN A 182 15.04 10.91 -18.85
CA GLN A 182 14.81 11.13 -20.29
C GLN A 182 14.33 12.55 -20.63
N LYS A 183 13.43 13.12 -19.80
CA LYS A 183 12.72 14.37 -20.12
C LYS A 183 13.15 15.56 -19.24
N GLY A 184 13.83 15.31 -18.13
CA GLY A 184 14.27 16.31 -17.15
C GLY A 184 13.18 16.82 -16.21
N HIS A 185 11.97 16.26 -16.25
CA HIS A 185 10.83 16.75 -15.47
C HIS A 185 9.83 15.64 -15.15
N CYS A 186 8.94 15.89 -14.18
CA CYS A 186 7.83 14.97 -13.86
C CYS A 186 6.98 14.69 -15.13
N PRO A 187 6.60 13.43 -15.40
CA PRO A 187 5.79 13.07 -16.56
C PRO A 187 4.37 13.66 -16.54
N PHE A 188 3.85 13.99 -15.35
CA PHE A 188 2.50 14.53 -15.16
C PHE A 188 2.47 16.06 -15.10
N CYS A 189 3.11 16.67 -14.10
CA CYS A 189 3.04 18.12 -13.88
C CYS A 189 4.17 18.92 -14.55
N ARG A 190 5.17 18.24 -15.13
CA ARG A 190 6.34 18.86 -15.79
C ARG A 190 7.16 19.80 -14.91
N SER A 191 7.01 19.72 -13.58
CA SER A 191 7.97 20.38 -12.69
C SER A 191 9.32 19.68 -12.81
N GLU A 192 10.37 20.49 -12.81
CA GLU A 192 11.74 19.98 -12.70
C GLU A 192 11.89 19.32 -11.33
N SER A 193 12.52 18.15 -11.29
CA SER A 193 12.80 17.41 -10.06
C SER A 193 13.94 18.06 -9.27
N ASN A 194 13.81 19.35 -8.94
CA ASN A 194 14.83 20.12 -8.24
C ASN A 194 14.86 19.82 -6.72
N THR A 195 14.61 18.56 -6.34
CA THR A 195 14.49 18.08 -4.95
C THR A 195 15.29 16.82 -4.68
N PHE A 196 16.18 16.39 -5.59
CA PHE A 196 17.19 15.35 -5.33
C PHE A 196 18.56 15.93 -4.93
N LYS A 197 18.64 17.21 -4.59
CA LYS A 197 19.92 17.94 -4.43
C LYS A 197 20.41 18.15 -3.00
N ASP A 198 19.69 17.72 -1.97
CA ASP A 198 20.06 17.97 -0.56
C ASP A 198 20.39 16.70 0.25
N MET A 199 20.85 15.62 -0.40
CA MET A 199 21.32 14.40 0.31
C MET A 199 22.75 13.98 -0.05
N SER A 200 23.55 14.86 -0.65
CA SER A 200 24.95 14.57 -1.02
C SER A 200 25.94 15.68 -0.68
N GLU A 201 25.72 16.42 0.41
CA GLU A 201 26.73 17.30 1.01
C GLU A 201 26.65 17.21 2.55
N ASP A 202 27.26 16.16 3.11
CA ASP A 202 27.98 16.16 4.38
C ASP A 202 29.05 15.06 4.36
#